data_AF-A0A222P5J4-F1
#
_entry.id   AF-A0A222P5J4-F1
#
_cell.length_a   1.000
_cell.length_b   1.000
_cell.length_c   1.000
_cell.angle_alpha   90.00
_cell.angle_beta   90.00
_cell.angle_gamma   90.00
#
_symmetry.space_group_name_H-M   'P 1'
#
loop_
_entity.id
_entity.type
_entity.pdbx_description
1 polymer ?
#
loop_
_entity_poly.entity_id
_entity_poly.type
_entity_poly.pdbx_seq_one_letter_code
_entity_poly.pdbx_strand_id
1 'polypeptide(L)'
;MTKLLYALGVALCLVLGACSKDVPPGDYDVNEVGKLKKVASGVIISKRPVKFHSQVGTGRSDKAPGSEYLDGGHGYVYVIKLNSGAIVSVAQAEDLNLKVKQKVLVVYGKTTRILPDSSTGL
;
A
#
# COMPACT_ATOMS: atom_id res chain seq x y z
N MET A 1 22.90 42.51 14.27
CA MET A 1 22.03 41.45 14.84
C MET A 1 20.73 41.24 14.05
N THR A 2 20.27 42.21 13.24
CA THR A 2 19.04 42.13 12.42
C THR A 2 19.06 41.11 11.27
N LYS A 3 20.23 40.82 10.68
CA LYS A 3 20.36 39.78 9.63
C LYS A 3 20.15 38.35 10.14
N LEU A 4 20.42 38.10 11.42
CA LEU A 4 20.21 36.79 12.07
C LEU A 4 18.72 36.53 12.33
N LEU A 5 17.96 37.59 12.63
CA LEU A 5 16.50 37.54 12.83
C LEU A 5 15.74 37.24 11.52
N TYR A 6 16.17 37.82 10.39
CA TYR A 6 15.60 37.52 9.08
C TYR A 6 15.88 36.07 8.63
N ALA A 7 17.08 35.56 8.89
CA ALA A 7 17.43 34.18 8.54
C ALA A 7 16.60 33.15 9.34
N LEU A 8 16.33 33.44 10.62
CA LEU A 8 15.46 32.61 11.46
C LEU A 8 13.99 32.65 11.00
N GLY A 9 13.51 33.81 10.55
CA GLY A 9 12.15 33.97 10.01
C GLY A 9 11.91 33.19 8.72
N VAL A 10 12.87 33.20 7.78
CA VAL A 10 12.78 32.44 6.52
C VAL A 10 12.88 30.92 6.78
N ALA A 11 13.74 30.50 7.72
CA ALA A 11 13.85 29.10 8.10
C ALA A 11 12.56 28.55 8.74
N LEU A 12 11.84 29.38 9.52
CA LEU A 12 10.57 29.00 10.15
C LEU A 12 9.44 28.83 9.13
N CYS A 13 9.39 29.67 8.09
CA CYS A 13 8.41 29.53 7.01
C CYS A 13 8.61 28.26 6.16
N LEU A 14 9.83 27.74 6.05
CA LEU A 14 10.13 26.55 5.24
C LEU A 14 9.64 25.24 5.89
N VAL A 15 9.42 25.23 7.22
CA VAL A 15 9.02 24.03 7.97
C VAL A 15 7.50 23.79 7.90
N LEU A 16 6.69 24.81 7.61
CA LEU A 16 5.23 24.71 7.61
C LEU A 16 4.64 24.17 6.28
N GLY A 17 5.45 23.99 5.24
CA GLY A 17 5.01 23.53 3.92
C GLY A 17 5.00 22.01 3.73
N ALA A 18 5.34 21.21 4.74
CA ALA A 18 5.44 19.76 4.62
C ALA A 18 4.08 19.07 4.83
N CYS A 19 3.17 19.17 3.85
CA CYS A 19 1.99 18.31 3.81
C CYS A 19 2.38 16.91 3.30
N SER A 20 2.57 15.97 4.23
CA SER A 20 2.70 14.55 3.91
C SER A 20 1.35 14.00 3.47
N LYS A 21 1.30 13.44 2.27
CA LYS A 21 0.13 12.70 1.75
C LYS A 21 0.33 11.22 2.03
N ASP A 22 -0.12 10.78 3.20
CA ASP A 22 -0.27 9.36 3.47
C ASP A 22 -1.56 8.88 2.83
N VAL A 23 -1.44 8.02 1.80
CA VAL A 23 -2.60 7.42 1.13
C VAL A 23 -2.95 6.13 1.88
N PRO A 24 -4.12 6.04 2.53
CA PRO A 24 -4.48 4.87 3.31
C PRO A 24 -4.62 3.60 2.43
N PRO A 25 -4.38 2.40 2.99
CA PRO A 25 -4.73 1.15 2.32
C PRO A 25 -6.24 1.10 2.07
N GLY A 26 -6.63 1.12 0.79
CA GLY A 26 -8.04 1.13 0.37
C GLY A 26 -8.45 2.34 -0.46
N ASP A 27 -7.63 3.39 -0.49
CA ASP A 27 -7.90 4.57 -1.31
C ASP A 27 -7.75 4.25 -2.82
N TYR A 28 -8.56 4.90 -3.65
CA TYR A 28 -8.52 4.80 -5.10
C TYR A 28 -8.20 6.18 -5.67
N ASP A 29 -7.21 6.24 -6.56
CA ASP A 29 -6.90 7.46 -7.28
C ASP A 29 -8.12 7.86 -8.13
N VAL A 30 -8.61 9.10 -7.96
CA VAL A 30 -9.75 9.63 -8.71
C VAL A 30 -9.52 9.61 -10.22
N ASN A 31 -8.26 9.59 -10.65
CA ASN A 31 -7.87 9.47 -12.05
C ASN A 31 -7.99 8.05 -12.60
N GLU A 32 -8.21 7.04 -11.75
CA GLU A 32 -8.40 5.64 -12.13
C GLU A 32 -9.87 5.21 -12.17
N VAL A 33 -10.77 6.03 -11.64
CA VAL A 33 -12.21 5.75 -11.64
C VAL A 33 -12.73 5.70 -13.09
N GLY A 34 -13.51 4.66 -13.41
CA GLY A 34 -14.10 4.46 -14.74
C GLY A 34 -13.13 3.93 -15.81
N LYS A 35 -11.84 3.73 -15.49
CA LYS A 35 -10.88 3.12 -16.41
C LYS A 35 -10.92 1.60 -16.32
N LEU A 36 -10.88 0.94 -17.48
CA LEU A 36 -10.75 -0.51 -17.54
C LEU A 36 -9.36 -0.92 -17.01
N LYS A 37 -9.35 -1.80 -16.01
CA LYS A 37 -8.13 -2.43 -15.49
C LYS A 37 -7.97 -3.82 -16.07
N LYS A 38 -6.72 -4.21 -16.33
CA LYS A 38 -6.40 -5.58 -16.69
C LYS A 38 -6.56 -6.46 -15.45
N VAL A 39 -7.24 -7.60 -15.61
CA VAL A 39 -7.45 -8.59 -14.55
C VAL A 39 -7.00 -9.96 -15.04
N ALA A 40 -6.33 -10.73 -14.19
CA ALA A 40 -5.97 -12.12 -14.46
C ALA A 40 -6.53 -13.03 -13.37
N SER A 41 -7.14 -14.16 -13.75
CA SER A 41 -7.58 -15.19 -12.82
C SER A 41 -6.46 -16.20 -12.56
N GLY A 42 -6.41 -16.72 -11.33
CA GLY A 42 -5.43 -17.71 -10.91
C GLY A 42 -5.78 -18.36 -9.57
N VAL A 43 -4.86 -19.19 -9.08
CA VAL A 43 -5.00 -19.91 -7.81
C VAL A 43 -3.81 -19.60 -6.90
N ILE A 44 -4.09 -19.31 -5.63
CA ILE A 44 -3.03 -19.13 -4.63
C ILE A 44 -2.34 -20.46 -4.39
N ILE A 45 -1.05 -20.53 -4.68
CA ILE A 45 -0.22 -21.71 -4.44
C ILE A 45 0.62 -21.59 -3.17
N SER A 46 0.86 -20.38 -2.68
CA SER A 46 1.58 -20.14 -1.41
C SER A 46 1.17 -18.81 -0.77
N LYS A 47 1.26 -18.75 0.55
CA LYS A 47 0.99 -17.56 1.38
C LYS A 47 2.04 -17.49 2.47
N ARG A 48 2.65 -16.32 2.67
CA ARG A 48 3.60 -16.07 3.77
C ARG A 48 3.27 -14.77 4.49
N PRO A 49 3.22 -14.76 5.84
CA PRO A 49 3.07 -13.53 6.60
C PRO A 49 4.31 -12.66 6.45
N VAL A 50 4.11 -11.35 6.29
CA VAL A 50 5.15 -10.33 6.25
C VAL A 50 4.74 -9.15 7.11
N LYS A 51 5.75 -8.43 7.61
CA LYS A 51 5.56 -7.10 8.18
C LYS A 51 6.04 -6.12 7.14
N PHE A 52 5.23 -5.13 6.76
CA PHE A 52 5.81 -4.02 6.01
C PHE A 52 6.44 -3.05 6.99
N HIS A 53 7.44 -2.34 6.50
CA HIS A 53 8.07 -1.25 7.21
C HIS A 53 7.97 -0.04 6.30
N SER A 54 7.36 1.04 6.78
CA SER A 54 7.47 2.31 6.08
C SER A 54 8.85 2.86 6.38
N GLN A 55 9.71 2.99 5.36
CA GLN A 55 10.89 3.84 5.49
C GLN A 55 10.39 5.29 5.45
N VAL A 56 9.83 5.75 6.57
CA VAL A 56 9.73 7.18 6.83
C VAL A 56 11.18 7.65 6.95
N GLY A 57 11.62 8.44 5.96
CA GLY A 57 13.00 8.90 5.86
C GLY A 57 13.50 9.44 7.20
N THR A 58 14.68 8.98 7.60
CA THR A 58 15.41 9.39 8.80
C THR A 58 15.57 10.92 8.81
N GLY A 59 14.65 11.60 9.49
CA GLY A 59 14.66 13.05 9.63
C GLY A 59 13.51 13.54 10.50
N ARG A 60 13.76 13.56 11.83
CA ARG A 60 12.88 14.00 12.94
C ARG A 60 11.84 12.98 13.42
N SER A 61 12.24 12.24 14.46
CA SER A 61 11.36 11.49 15.34
C SER A 61 10.83 12.43 16.43
N ASP A 62 9.82 13.23 16.12
CA ASP A 62 8.92 13.82 17.13
C ASP A 62 7.57 13.11 16.98
N LYS A 63 7.34 12.09 17.82
CA LYS A 63 6.09 11.33 17.82
C LYS A 63 4.97 12.24 18.35
N ALA A 64 4.09 12.72 17.47
CA ALA A 64 2.84 13.35 17.86
C ALA A 64 1.90 12.29 18.50
N PRO A 65 1.10 12.65 19.52
CA PRO A 65 0.10 11.73 20.08
C PRO A 65 -0.92 11.37 18.98
N GLY A 66 -1.07 10.07 18.71
CA GLY A 66 -1.90 9.55 17.61
C GLY A 66 -1.13 8.91 16.46
N SER A 67 0.21 8.88 16.50
CA SER A 67 1.04 8.18 15.49
C SER A 67 1.13 6.66 15.71
N GLU A 68 0.05 6.00 16.13
CA GLU A 68 0.03 4.55 16.41
C GLU A 68 0.17 3.68 15.14
N TYR A 69 0.29 4.30 13.96
CA TYR A 69 0.41 3.62 12.67
C TYR A 69 1.84 3.68 12.08
N LEU A 70 2.86 3.62 12.93
CA LEU A 70 4.27 3.49 12.51
C LEU A 70 4.80 2.05 12.60
N ASP A 71 3.94 1.06 12.86
CA ASP A 71 4.24 -0.33 12.56
C ASP A 71 3.69 -0.56 11.15
N GLY A 72 4.53 -0.90 10.16
CA GLY A 72 4.16 -0.81 8.74
C GLY A 72 3.12 -1.85 8.29
N GLY A 73 2.19 -2.26 9.14
CA GLY A 73 1.11 -3.17 8.82
C GLY A 73 1.60 -4.61 8.71
N HIS A 74 0.80 -5.51 9.26
CA HIS A 74 0.91 -6.92 8.94
C HIS A 74 0.21 -7.18 7.61
N GLY A 75 0.76 -8.11 6.84
CA GLY A 75 0.13 -8.57 5.64
C GLY A 75 0.68 -9.90 5.18
N TYR A 76 0.34 -10.25 3.96
CA TYR A 76 0.78 -11.49 3.36
C TYR A 76 1.32 -11.25 1.96
N VAL A 77 2.36 -12.00 1.63
CA VAL A 77 2.78 -12.19 0.24
C VAL A 77 2.11 -13.46 -0.26
N TYR A 78 1.36 -13.33 -1.34
CA TYR A 78 0.69 -14.43 -2.01
C TYR A 78 1.45 -14.75 -3.30
N VAL A 79 1.74 -16.03 -3.50
CA VAL A 79 2.21 -16.55 -4.77
C VAL A 79 1.02 -17.16 -5.49
N ILE A 80 0.73 -16.66 -6.68
CA ILE A 80 -0.42 -17.05 -7.48
C ILE A 80 0.08 -17.67 -8.79
N LYS A 81 -0.45 -18.86 -9.11
CA LYS A 81 -0.34 -19.43 -10.45
C LYS A 81 -1.53 -18.91 -11.26
N LEU A 82 -1.25 -18.06 -12.24
CA LEU A 82 -2.27 -17.55 -13.16
C LEU A 82 -2.73 -18.67 -14.10
N ASN A 83 -3.95 -18.54 -14.64
CA ASN A 83 -4.49 -19.50 -15.61
C ASN A 83 -3.67 -19.54 -16.91
N SER A 84 -2.92 -18.48 -17.21
CA SER A 84 -1.94 -18.45 -18.30
C SER A 84 -0.70 -19.33 -18.06
N GLY A 85 -0.55 -19.91 -16.87
CA GLY A 85 0.64 -20.66 -16.44
C GLY A 85 1.73 -19.82 -15.80
N ALA A 86 1.67 -18.49 -15.90
CA ALA A 86 2.62 -17.59 -15.27
C ALA A 86 2.48 -17.60 -13.74
N ILE A 87 3.58 -17.33 -13.02
CA ILE A 87 3.60 -17.22 -11.56
C ILE A 87 3.85 -15.77 -11.19
N VAL A 88 3.01 -15.22 -10.31
CA VAL A 88 3.12 -13.85 -9.81
C VAL A 88 3.16 -13.83 -8.29
N SER A 89 3.88 -12.86 -7.74
CA SER A 89 3.97 -12.61 -6.30
C SER A 89 3.40 -11.23 -6.01
N VAL A 90 2.43 -11.15 -5.09
CA VAL A 90 1.77 -9.89 -4.73
C VAL A 90 1.69 -9.80 -3.21
N ALA A 91 2.13 -8.66 -2.67
CA ALA A 91 2.05 -8.36 -1.25
C ALA A 91 0.83 -7.48 -0.97
N GLN A 92 0.04 -7.84 0.03
CA GLN A 92 -1.18 -7.14 0.41
C GLN A 92 -1.31 -7.09 1.94
N ALA A 93 -1.88 -6.00 2.46
CA ALA A 93 -2.21 -5.86 3.88
C ALA A 93 -3.27 -6.89 4.33
N GLU A 94 -3.35 -7.13 5.63
CA GLU A 94 -4.13 -8.22 6.25
C GLU A 94 -5.67 -8.10 6.15
N ASP A 95 -6.19 -7.12 5.42
CA ASP A 95 -7.64 -6.86 5.31
C ASP A 95 -8.45 -8.04 4.74
N LEU A 96 -7.80 -8.97 4.04
CA LEU A 96 -8.47 -10.08 3.34
C LEU A 96 -7.84 -11.44 3.67
N ASN A 97 -8.58 -12.29 4.39
CA ASN A 97 -8.10 -13.62 4.81
C ASN A 97 -8.18 -14.66 3.67
N LEU A 98 -7.39 -14.45 2.62
CA LEU A 98 -7.27 -15.40 1.50
C LEU A 98 -6.51 -16.66 1.92
N LYS A 99 -6.95 -17.83 1.41
CA LYS A 99 -6.39 -19.15 1.72
C LYS A 99 -5.61 -19.73 0.53
N VAL A 100 -4.65 -20.61 0.81
CA VAL A 100 -3.99 -21.40 -0.24
C VAL A 100 -5.01 -22.31 -0.92
N LYS A 101 -4.86 -22.54 -2.23
CA LYS A 101 -5.81 -23.22 -3.15
C LYS A 101 -7.08 -22.43 -3.48
N GLN A 102 -7.24 -21.22 -2.96
CA GLN A 102 -8.37 -20.35 -3.30
C GLN A 102 -8.19 -19.76 -4.71
N LYS A 103 -9.27 -19.74 -5.50
CA LYS A 103 -9.33 -19.00 -6.77
C LYS A 103 -9.43 -17.50 -6.50
N VAL A 104 -8.63 -16.74 -7.23
CA VAL A 104 -8.50 -15.29 -7.03
C VAL A 104 -8.35 -14.56 -8.36
N LEU A 105 -8.66 -13.28 -8.31
CA LEU A 105 -8.43 -12.31 -9.38
C LEU A 105 -7.30 -11.38 -8.97
N VAL A 106 -6.32 -11.24 -9.85
CA VAL A 106 -5.22 -10.27 -9.74
C VAL A 106 -5.59 -9.06 -10.59
N VAL A 107 -5.85 -7.94 -9.93
CA VAL A 107 -6.20 -6.67 -10.58
C VAL A 107 -4.95 -5.82 -10.72
N TYR A 108 -4.52 -5.57 -11.95
CA TYR A 108 -3.36 -4.74 -12.26
C TYR A 108 -3.71 -3.26 -12.23
N GLY A 109 -2.79 -2.42 -11.75
CA GLY A 109 -2.92 -0.96 -11.69
C GLY A 109 -1.71 -0.34 -10.99
N LYS A 110 -1.82 0.94 -10.60
CA LYS A 110 -0.82 1.63 -9.77
C LYS A 110 -0.59 0.88 -8.45
N THR A 111 -1.65 0.34 -7.88
CA THR A 111 -1.60 -0.61 -6.77
C THR A 111 -2.22 -1.93 -7.24
N THR A 112 -1.43 -3.01 -7.19
CA THR A 112 -1.92 -4.35 -7.52
C THR A 112 -2.70 -4.90 -6.33
N ARG A 113 -3.86 -5.50 -6.59
CA ARG A 113 -4.73 -6.06 -5.53
C ARG A 113 -5.19 -7.45 -5.90
N ILE A 114 -5.35 -8.30 -4.90
CA ILE A 114 -5.89 -9.65 -5.02
C ILE A 114 -7.31 -9.66 -4.46
N LEU A 115 -8.25 -10.18 -5.23
CA LEU A 115 -9.65 -10.33 -4.85
C LEU A 115 -10.06 -11.80 -4.92
N PRO A 116 -11.01 -12.26 -4.08
CA PRO A 116 -11.55 -13.61 -4.18
C PRO A 116 -12.35 -13.73 -5.49
N ASP A 117 -12.22 -14.85 -6.18
CA ASP A 117 -13.01 -15.13 -7.37
C ASP A 117 -14.32 -15.81 -6.98
N SER A 118 -15.41 -15.05 -6.92
CA SER A 118 -16.75 -15.54 -6.55
C SER A 118 -17.54 -16.13 -7.72
N SER A 119 -16.94 -16.26 -8.92
CA SER A 119 -17.64 -16.75 -10.12
C SER A 119 -18.07 -18.21 -10.04
N THR A 120 -17.55 -18.99 -9.10
CA THR A 120 -17.94 -20.40 -8.88
C THR A 120 -19.29 -20.60 -8.18
N GLY A 121 -20.04 -19.53 -7.88
CA GLY A 121 -21.36 -19.58 -7.24
C GLY A 121 -22.53 -19.02 -8.06
N LEU A 122 -22.34 -18.77 -9.36
CA LEU A 122 -23.38 -18.33 -10.31
C LEU A 122 -23.75 -19.46 -11.27
#